data_AF-A0ABD5PYK3-F1
#
_entry.id   AF-A0ABD5PYK3-F1
#
_cell.length_a   1.000
_cell.length_b   1.000
_cell.length_c   1.000
_cell.angle_alpha   90.00
_cell.angle_beta   90.00
_cell.angle_gamma   90.00
#
_symmetry.space_group_name_H-M   'P 1'
#
loop_
_entity.id
_entity.type
_entity.pdbx_description
1 polymer ?
#
loop_
_entity_poly.entity_id
_entity_poly.type
_entity_poly.pdbx_seq_one_letter_code
_entity_poly.pdbx_strand_id
1 'polypeptide(L)'
;MPVDVRTHPDTPDLEQLQNLVLEPIPQDEIRRRREDGHVLVEDVINDRDDLDVRAPLTDEPGEVAEGDVGTALYRLVQLFGTPPFPEYMAGEDISDRYETTYKYLFRVEVRDDAEELPDEWLLTIRDWELEVGVGVCEWRDEEEETFTADSTVALTSMALAQNVTNEPVNCDYKDIWY
;
A
#
# COMPACT_ATOMS: atom_id res chain seq x y z
N MET A 1 1.36 22.10 -4.09
CA MET A 1 0.34 21.05 -4.30
C MET A 1 1.17 19.79 -4.39
N PRO A 2 0.86 18.79 -3.58
CA PRO A 2 1.61 17.54 -3.58
C PRO A 2 1.72 16.98 -5.00
N VAL A 3 2.89 16.46 -5.32
CA VAL A 3 3.24 15.95 -6.65
C VAL A 3 2.66 14.54 -6.81
N ASP A 4 2.05 14.28 -7.96
CA ASP A 4 1.63 12.94 -8.34
C ASP A 4 2.86 12.03 -8.44
N VAL A 5 2.85 10.94 -7.68
CA VAL A 5 3.95 9.97 -7.61
C VAL A 5 4.39 9.48 -9.00
N ARG A 6 3.48 9.39 -9.98
CA ARG A 6 3.78 8.98 -11.36
C ARG A 6 4.68 9.96 -12.12
N THR A 7 4.78 11.20 -11.63
CA THR A 7 5.57 12.28 -12.24
C THR A 7 6.67 12.82 -11.32
N HIS A 8 6.80 12.26 -10.12
CA HIS A 8 7.81 12.67 -9.17
C HIS A 8 9.21 12.21 -9.66
N PRO A 9 10.22 13.10 -9.67
CA PRO A 9 11.51 12.82 -10.32
C PRO A 9 12.30 11.68 -9.65
N ASP A 10 12.08 11.48 -8.35
CA ASP A 10 12.76 10.45 -7.56
C ASP A 10 11.91 9.18 -7.40
N THR A 11 10.78 9.07 -8.12
CA THR A 11 9.99 7.84 -8.15
C THR A 11 10.68 6.80 -9.01
N PRO A 12 10.81 5.54 -8.55
CA PRO A 12 11.34 4.47 -9.38
C PRO A 12 10.47 4.24 -10.62
N ASP A 13 11.12 3.87 -11.71
CA ASP A 13 10.41 3.51 -12.94
C ASP A 13 9.74 2.12 -12.85
N LEU A 14 8.92 1.79 -13.85
CA LEU A 14 8.20 0.52 -13.88
C LEU A 14 9.15 -0.69 -13.95
N GLU A 15 10.31 -0.55 -14.61
CA GLU A 15 11.29 -1.64 -14.72
C GLU A 15 11.89 -1.96 -13.35
N GLN A 16 12.17 -0.93 -12.54
CA GLN A 16 12.64 -1.07 -11.17
C GLN A 16 11.57 -1.72 -10.27
N LEU A 17 10.30 -1.36 -10.44
CA LEU A 17 9.19 -1.94 -9.66
C LEU A 17 8.94 -3.43 -9.99
N GLN A 18 9.26 -3.90 -11.20
CA GLN A 18 9.10 -5.31 -11.58
C GLN A 18 9.99 -6.27 -10.76
N ASN A 19 11.04 -5.74 -10.13
CA ASN A 19 11.93 -6.52 -9.26
C ASN A 19 11.37 -6.69 -7.84
N LEU A 20 10.23 -6.04 -7.53
CA LEU A 20 9.57 -6.12 -6.24
C LEU A 20 8.46 -7.17 -6.25
N VAL A 21 8.37 -7.94 -5.17
CA VAL A 21 7.28 -8.88 -4.92
C VAL A 21 6.45 -8.34 -3.79
N LEU A 22 5.15 -8.22 -4.03
CA LEU A 22 4.19 -7.81 -3.02
C LEU A 22 3.40 -9.03 -2.53
N GLU A 23 3.58 -9.39 -1.26
CA GLU A 23 2.90 -10.55 -0.64
C GLU A 23 2.05 -10.11 0.55
N PRO A 24 0.76 -10.47 0.62
CA PRO A 24 -0.06 -10.12 1.77
C PRO A 24 0.40 -10.87 3.02
N ILE A 25 0.58 -10.15 4.13
CA ILE A 25 0.89 -10.78 5.41
C ILE A 25 -0.35 -11.57 5.88
N PRO A 26 -0.20 -12.87 6.18
CA PRO A 26 -1.32 -13.67 6.67
C PRO A 26 -1.86 -13.16 8.00
N GLN A 27 -3.17 -13.27 8.18
CA GLN A 27 -3.83 -12.88 9.44
C GLN A 27 -3.25 -13.56 10.68
N ASP A 28 -2.90 -14.85 10.59
CA ASP A 28 -2.32 -15.59 11.71
C ASP A 28 -0.94 -15.05 12.11
N GLU A 29 -0.18 -14.51 11.16
CA GLU A 29 1.08 -13.85 11.46
C GLU A 29 0.85 -12.53 12.23
N ILE A 30 -0.11 -11.72 11.80
CA ILE A 30 -0.48 -10.46 12.48
C ILE A 30 -0.93 -10.75 13.92
N ARG A 31 -1.80 -11.74 14.11
CA ARG A 31 -2.29 -12.14 15.44
C ARG A 31 -1.15 -12.58 16.33
N ARG A 32 -0.29 -13.48 15.85
CA ARG A 32 0.86 -13.98 16.60
C ARG A 32 1.79 -12.84 17.02
N ARG A 33 2.13 -11.91 16.11
CA ARG A 33 2.97 -10.74 16.44
C ARG A 33 2.37 -9.90 17.57
N ARG A 34 1.06 -9.62 17.50
CA ARG A 34 0.34 -8.88 18.56
C ARG A 34 0.29 -9.66 19.88
N GLU A 35 0.06 -10.98 19.84
CA GLU A 35 0.06 -11.86 21.01
C GLU A 35 1.44 -11.94 21.69
N ASP A 36 2.51 -11.90 20.90
CA ASP A 36 3.90 -11.83 21.37
C ASP A 36 4.26 -10.45 21.95
N GLY A 37 3.32 -9.49 21.93
CA GLY A 37 3.48 -8.14 22.48
C GLY A 37 4.01 -7.11 21.49
N HIS A 38 4.21 -7.48 20.22
CA HIS A 38 4.68 -6.52 19.22
C HIS A 38 3.58 -5.58 18.74
N VAL A 39 3.95 -4.32 18.55
CA VAL A 39 3.12 -3.25 17.97
C VAL A 39 3.60 -2.97 16.56
N LEU A 40 2.66 -2.80 15.62
CA LEU A 40 2.98 -2.36 14.26
C LEU A 40 3.01 -0.83 14.25
N VAL A 41 4.20 -0.25 14.15
CA VAL A 41 4.36 1.19 13.92
C VAL A 41 4.35 1.48 12.43
N GLU A 42 3.86 2.66 12.05
CA GLU A 42 3.61 3.03 10.66
C GLU A 42 4.06 4.47 10.40
N ASP A 43 4.85 4.66 9.34
CA ASP A 43 5.16 5.96 8.74
C ASP A 43 4.19 6.19 7.57
N VAL A 44 3.20 7.06 7.76
CA VAL A 44 2.16 7.34 6.76
C VAL A 44 2.70 8.34 5.75
N ILE A 45 2.95 7.88 4.53
CA ILE A 45 3.63 8.67 3.49
C ILE A 45 2.77 9.86 3.06
N ASN A 46 1.45 9.69 3.02
CA ASN A 46 0.51 10.77 2.68
C ASN A 46 0.60 11.97 3.64
N ASP A 47 1.08 11.77 4.87
CA ASP A 47 1.22 12.80 5.90
C ASP A 47 2.63 13.43 5.92
N ARG A 48 3.54 12.99 5.05
CA ARG A 48 4.93 13.46 4.99
C ARG A 48 5.09 14.76 4.19
N ASP A 49 5.26 15.86 4.92
CA ASP A 49 5.55 17.19 4.36
C ASP A 49 6.87 17.24 3.57
N ASP A 50 7.85 16.38 3.90
CA ASP A 50 9.18 16.38 3.27
C ASP A 50 9.20 15.72 1.88
N LEU A 51 8.26 14.81 1.61
CA LEU A 51 8.10 14.14 0.31
C LEU A 51 7.10 14.87 -0.59
N ASP A 52 6.10 15.55 -0.01
CA ASP A 52 5.03 16.28 -0.73
C ASP A 52 4.46 15.46 -1.91
N VAL A 53 4.17 14.17 -1.67
CA VAL A 53 3.79 13.19 -2.70
C VAL A 53 2.39 12.63 -2.47
N ARG A 54 1.65 12.34 -3.55
CA ARG A 54 0.32 11.70 -3.53
C ARG A 54 0.18 10.60 -4.57
N ALA A 55 -0.77 9.70 -4.32
CA ALA A 55 -1.19 8.61 -5.21
C ALA A 55 -2.66 8.80 -5.64
N PRO A 56 -2.95 9.75 -6.56
CA PRO A 56 -4.31 10.01 -6.99
C PRO A 56 -4.85 8.86 -7.87
N LEU A 57 -6.10 8.48 -7.63
CA LEU A 57 -6.83 7.51 -8.45
C LEU A 57 -7.41 8.21 -9.69
N THR A 58 -6.59 8.34 -10.73
CA THR A 58 -6.94 9.02 -12.01
C THR A 58 -6.30 8.31 -13.18
N ASP A 59 -6.90 8.41 -14.36
CA ASP A 59 -6.39 7.78 -15.58
C ASP A 59 -5.07 8.44 -16.04
N GLU A 60 -4.97 9.78 -16.02
CA GLU A 60 -3.76 10.52 -16.41
C GLU A 60 -3.14 11.34 -15.26
N PRO A 61 -1.80 11.52 -15.23
CA PRO A 61 -1.15 12.39 -14.25
C PRO A 61 -1.60 13.85 -14.33
N GLY A 62 -1.91 14.44 -13.17
CA GLY A 62 -2.30 15.85 -13.07
C GLY A 62 -3.77 16.15 -13.36
N GLU A 63 -4.60 15.14 -13.61
CA GLU A 63 -6.05 15.28 -13.62
C GLU A 63 -6.60 15.52 -12.21
N VAL A 64 -7.78 16.15 -12.13
CA VAL A 64 -8.47 16.28 -10.85
C VAL A 64 -8.93 14.88 -10.42
N ALA A 65 -8.41 14.41 -9.29
CA ALA A 65 -8.89 13.18 -8.69
C ALA A 65 -10.37 13.33 -8.29
N GLU A 66 -11.25 12.73 -9.08
CA GLU A 66 -12.65 12.48 -8.71
C GLU A 66 -12.76 11.20 -7.86
N GLY A 67 -11.63 10.74 -7.30
CA GLY A 67 -11.31 9.37 -6.90
C GLY A 67 -12.40 8.60 -6.16
N ASP A 68 -12.56 7.34 -6.58
CA ASP A 68 -13.32 6.32 -5.86
C ASP A 68 -12.33 5.33 -5.23
N VAL A 69 -11.99 5.57 -3.96
CA VAL A 69 -11.17 4.67 -3.14
C VAL A 69 -11.74 3.23 -3.08
N GLY A 70 -13.05 3.08 -3.33
CA GLY A 70 -13.71 1.79 -3.48
C GLY A 70 -13.20 0.99 -4.69
N THR A 71 -12.78 1.65 -5.76
CA THR A 71 -12.16 0.99 -6.92
C THR A 71 -10.80 0.40 -6.54
N ALA A 72 -9.98 1.13 -5.78
CA ALA A 72 -8.71 0.63 -5.26
C ALA A 72 -8.92 -0.56 -4.30
N LEU A 73 -9.90 -0.47 -3.39
CA LEU A 73 -10.27 -1.60 -2.53
C LEU A 73 -10.69 -2.82 -3.35
N TYR A 74 -11.60 -2.63 -4.31
CA TYR A 74 -12.09 -3.72 -5.14
C TYR A 74 -10.93 -4.41 -5.87
N ARG A 75 -9.96 -3.63 -6.35
CA ARG A 75 -8.75 -4.12 -6.99
C ARG A 75 -7.89 -4.99 -6.07
N LEU A 76 -7.60 -4.51 -4.87
CA LEU A 76 -6.85 -5.27 -3.87
C LEU A 76 -7.57 -6.57 -3.49
N VAL A 77 -8.90 -6.53 -3.39
CA VAL A 77 -9.71 -7.74 -3.15
C VAL A 77 -9.59 -8.76 -4.27
N GLN A 78 -9.59 -8.33 -5.54
CA GLN A 78 -9.42 -9.24 -6.67
C GLN A 78 -8.05 -9.93 -6.69
N LEU A 79 -6.99 -9.21 -6.33
CA LEU A 79 -5.62 -9.70 -6.37
C LEU A 79 -5.24 -10.53 -5.15
N PHE A 80 -5.66 -10.10 -3.95
CA PHE A 80 -5.15 -10.61 -2.68
C PHE A 80 -6.23 -11.14 -1.74
N GLY A 81 -7.51 -11.05 -2.11
CA GLY A 81 -8.62 -11.38 -1.22
C GLY A 81 -8.91 -10.28 -0.21
N THR A 82 -9.70 -10.57 0.83
CA THR A 82 -10.11 -9.58 1.83
C THR A 82 -8.94 -9.05 2.66
N PRO A 83 -9.04 -7.82 3.22
CA PRO A 83 -8.03 -7.28 4.13
C PRO A 83 -7.62 -8.26 5.25
N PRO A 84 -6.31 -8.43 5.54
CA PRO A 84 -5.82 -9.44 6.48
C PRO A 84 -5.98 -9.05 7.96
N PHE A 85 -6.01 -7.74 8.25
CA PHE A 85 -6.23 -7.23 9.60
C PHE A 85 -7.62 -7.63 10.10
N PRO A 86 -7.72 -8.30 11.28
CA PRO A 86 -8.99 -8.78 11.82
C PRO A 86 -10.09 -7.71 11.89
N GLU A 87 -9.74 -6.50 12.31
CA GLU A 87 -10.65 -5.35 12.44
C GLU A 87 -11.27 -4.88 11.11
N TYR A 88 -10.68 -5.22 9.97
CA TYR A 88 -11.16 -4.81 8.64
C TYR A 88 -11.82 -5.95 7.85
N MET A 89 -11.96 -7.13 8.43
CA MET A 89 -12.62 -8.26 7.78
C MET A 89 -14.10 -7.96 7.45
N ALA A 90 -14.58 -8.61 6.38
CA ALA A 90 -15.98 -8.57 6.01
C ALA A 90 -16.84 -9.34 7.04
N GLY A 91 -17.91 -8.72 7.52
CA GLY A 91 -18.84 -9.31 8.51
C GLY A 91 -18.54 -8.94 9.96
N GLU A 92 -17.42 -8.27 10.22
CA GLU A 92 -17.14 -7.65 11.52
C GLU A 92 -17.96 -6.37 11.72
N ASP A 93 -18.10 -5.94 12.97
CA ASP A 93 -18.76 -4.68 13.29
C ASP A 93 -17.97 -3.50 12.68
N ILE A 94 -18.65 -2.72 11.83
CA ILE A 94 -18.06 -1.58 11.12
C ILE A 94 -18.46 -0.25 11.76
N SER A 95 -19.23 -0.27 12.84
CA SER A 95 -19.79 0.94 13.46
C SER A 95 -18.74 1.91 13.98
N ASP A 96 -17.52 1.43 14.25
CA ASP A 96 -16.40 2.25 14.71
C ASP A 96 -15.43 2.68 13.57
N ARG A 97 -15.72 2.32 12.31
CA ARG A 97 -14.88 2.68 11.15
C ARG A 97 -15.28 4.07 10.62
N TYR A 98 -14.69 5.11 11.20
CA TYR A 98 -14.95 6.51 10.79
C TYR A 98 -13.91 7.07 9.82
N GLU A 99 -12.65 6.65 9.94
CA GLU A 99 -11.52 7.23 9.20
C GLU A 99 -10.85 6.24 8.24
N THR A 100 -10.97 4.94 8.50
CA THR A 100 -10.39 3.88 7.67
C THR A 100 -11.35 2.70 7.61
N THR A 101 -11.73 2.32 6.39
CA THR A 101 -12.69 1.26 6.09
C THR A 101 -12.00 -0.05 5.73
N TYR A 102 -10.79 0.02 5.17
CA TYR A 102 -9.92 -1.12 4.87
C TYR A 102 -8.45 -0.80 5.09
N LYS A 103 -7.67 -1.83 5.43
CA LYS A 103 -6.21 -1.74 5.48
C LYS A 103 -5.61 -3.09 5.13
N TYR A 104 -4.67 -3.09 4.20
CA TYR A 104 -3.83 -4.23 3.89
C TYR A 104 -2.46 -4.05 4.53
N LEU A 105 -1.84 -5.17 4.89
CA LEU A 105 -0.43 -5.24 5.27
C LEU A 105 0.24 -6.22 4.31
N PHE A 106 1.32 -5.77 3.69
CA PHE A 106 2.12 -6.54 2.76
C PHE A 106 3.56 -6.62 3.22
N ARG A 107 4.23 -7.71 2.86
CA ARG A 107 5.69 -7.79 2.75
C ARG A 107 6.04 -7.40 1.32
N VAL A 108 7.03 -6.52 1.19
CA VAL A 108 7.69 -6.26 -0.09
C VAL A 108 9.05 -6.93 -0.04
N GLU A 109 9.35 -7.77 -1.04
CA GLU A 109 10.65 -8.44 -1.20
C GLU A 109 11.33 -7.97 -2.48
N VAL A 110 12.63 -7.71 -2.42
CA VAL A 110 13.44 -7.33 -3.59
C VAL A 110 14.10 -8.58 -4.17
N ARG A 111 13.86 -8.88 -5.46
CA ARG A 111 14.38 -10.10 -6.12
C ARG A 111 15.78 -9.97 -6.70
N ASP A 112 16.17 -8.77 -7.09
CA ASP A 112 17.48 -8.47 -7.68
C ASP A 112 18.12 -7.33 -6.89
N ASP A 113 19.44 -7.36 -6.66
CA ASP A 113 20.19 -6.31 -5.94
C ASP A 113 19.87 -4.92 -6.52
N ALA A 114 18.90 -4.24 -5.91
CA ALA A 114 18.58 -2.86 -6.18
C ALA A 114 19.45 -2.03 -5.25
N GLU A 115 20.47 -1.37 -5.82
CA GLU A 115 21.26 -0.39 -5.07
C GLU A 115 20.27 0.59 -4.41
N GLU A 116 20.39 0.77 -3.09
CA GLU A 116 19.61 1.71 -2.24
C GLU A 116 18.31 1.20 -1.61
N LEU A 117 17.80 0.00 -1.93
CA LEU A 117 16.63 -0.59 -1.25
C LEU A 117 17.03 -1.67 -0.24
N PRO A 118 16.29 -1.84 0.88
CA PRO A 118 16.46 -2.99 1.75
C PRO A 118 15.91 -4.26 1.10
N ASP A 119 16.45 -5.43 1.49
CA ASP A 119 16.01 -6.75 0.96
C ASP A 119 14.51 -6.99 1.11
N GLU A 120 13.94 -6.53 2.23
CA GLU A 120 12.50 -6.58 2.51
C GLU A 120 12.05 -5.41 3.39
N TRP A 121 10.77 -5.04 3.26
CA TRP A 121 10.09 -4.13 4.19
C TRP A 121 8.60 -4.41 4.26
N LEU A 122 7.90 -3.80 5.23
CA LEU A 122 6.45 -3.88 5.35
C LEU A 122 5.78 -2.63 4.78
N LEU A 123 4.67 -2.85 4.08
CA LEU A 123 3.88 -1.83 3.41
C LEU A 123 2.42 -1.95 3.80
N THR A 124 1.76 -0.85 4.11
CA THR A 124 0.31 -0.78 4.23
C THR A 124 -0.31 -0.04 3.06
N ILE A 125 -1.47 -0.55 2.61
CA ILE A 125 -2.34 0.14 1.66
C ILE A 125 -3.73 0.23 2.29
N ARG A 126 -4.26 1.44 2.42
CA ARG A 126 -5.54 1.74 3.08
C ARG A 126 -6.34 2.79 2.32
N ASP A 127 -7.59 2.99 2.69
CA ASP A 127 -8.26 4.23 2.34
C ASP A 127 -7.69 5.39 3.15
N TRP A 128 -7.44 6.50 2.48
CA TRP A 128 -7.03 7.75 3.10
C TRP A 128 -7.81 8.89 2.45
N GLU A 129 -8.79 9.42 3.19
CA GLU A 129 -9.76 10.38 2.66
C GLU A 129 -10.45 9.87 1.38
N LEU A 130 -10.10 10.43 0.21
CA LEU A 130 -10.63 10.07 -1.11
C LEU A 130 -9.56 9.40 -1.99
N GLU A 131 -8.38 9.14 -1.45
CA GLU A 131 -7.19 8.64 -2.15
C GLU A 131 -6.70 7.32 -1.53
N VAL A 132 -5.67 6.73 -2.14
CA VAL A 132 -4.96 5.59 -1.56
C VAL A 132 -3.98 6.09 -0.50
N GLY A 133 -4.14 5.58 0.71
CA GLY A 133 -3.20 5.75 1.81
C GLY A 133 -2.11 4.69 1.74
N VAL A 134 -0.86 5.12 1.85
CA VAL A 134 0.31 4.24 1.83
C VAL A 134 1.19 4.51 3.05
N GLY A 135 1.60 3.45 3.74
CA GLY A 135 2.50 3.53 4.87
C GLY A 135 3.61 2.51 4.80
N VAL A 136 4.80 2.86 5.29
CA VAL A 136 5.85 1.88 5.58
C VAL A 136 5.73 1.47 7.03
N CYS A 137 5.94 0.19 7.36
CA CYS A 137 5.73 -0.31 8.72
C CYS A 137 6.91 -1.11 9.27
N GLU A 138 6.95 -1.20 10.60
CA GLU A 138 7.88 -2.04 11.34
C GLU A 138 7.17 -2.65 12.57
N TRP A 139 7.50 -3.89 12.92
CA TRP A 139 7.08 -4.46 14.20
C TRP A 139 8.06 -4.06 15.31
N ARG A 140 7.57 -3.48 16.39
CA ARG A 140 8.37 -3.06 17.56
C ARG A 140 7.82 -3.64 18.84
N ASP A 141 8.65 -3.70 19.88
CA ASP A 141 8.22 -4.19 21.21
C ASP A 141 7.36 -3.16 21.96
N GLU A 142 7.55 -1.86 21.69
CA GLU A 142 6.84 -0.76 22.33
C GLU A 142 6.59 0.38 21.32
N GLU A 143 5.56 1.20 21.58
CA GLU A 143 5.11 2.30 20.70
C GLU A 143 5.85 3.64 20.96
N GLU A 144 7.00 3.62 21.64
CA GLU A 144 7.56 4.83 22.27
C GLU A 144 8.35 5.77 21.32
N GLU A 145 8.73 5.31 20.13
CA GLU A 145 9.45 6.14 19.15
C GLU A 145 8.69 6.27 17.84
N THR A 146 8.53 7.52 17.38
CA THR A 146 8.04 7.83 16.03
C THR A 146 8.93 7.14 15.00
N PHE A 147 8.34 6.25 14.22
CA PHE A 147 9.00 5.59 13.11
C PHE A 147 8.89 6.46 11.86
N THR A 148 10.01 6.62 11.16
CA THR A 148 10.06 7.29 9.85
C THR A 148 10.94 6.44 8.95
N ALA A 149 10.39 6.02 7.82
CA ALA A 149 11.10 5.21 6.85
C ALA A 149 12.05 6.06 6.02
N ASP A 150 13.04 5.40 5.42
CA ASP A 150 13.88 6.01 4.41
C ASP A 150 13.03 6.57 3.25
N SER A 151 13.38 7.75 2.76
CA SER A 151 12.61 8.46 1.72
C SER A 151 12.53 7.68 0.41
N THR A 152 13.58 6.92 0.04
CA THR A 152 13.58 6.07 -1.16
C THR A 152 12.61 4.91 -0.99
N VAL A 153 12.58 4.29 0.19
CA VAL A 153 11.61 3.21 0.51
C VAL A 153 10.19 3.74 0.51
N ALA A 154 9.96 4.93 1.07
CA ALA A 154 8.66 5.58 1.08
C ALA A 154 8.16 5.90 -0.35
N LEU A 155 8.97 6.57 -1.17
CA LEU A 155 8.59 6.88 -2.56
C LEU A 155 8.36 5.60 -3.39
N THR A 156 9.22 4.60 -3.23
CA THR A 156 9.06 3.29 -3.88
C THR A 156 7.76 2.61 -3.47
N SER A 157 7.42 2.66 -2.19
CA SER A 157 6.17 2.10 -1.64
C SER A 157 4.93 2.80 -2.20
N MET A 158 4.95 4.13 -2.29
CA MET A 158 3.87 4.92 -2.88
C MET A 158 3.70 4.58 -4.37
N ALA A 159 4.81 4.48 -5.11
CA ALA A 159 4.80 4.12 -6.52
C ALA A 159 4.28 2.69 -6.75
N LEU A 160 4.71 1.73 -5.93
CA LEU A 160 4.25 0.34 -6.00
C LEU A 160 2.75 0.25 -5.71
N ALA A 161 2.27 0.90 -4.65
CA ALA A 161 0.85 0.93 -4.31
C ALA A 161 0.02 1.52 -5.45
N GLN A 162 0.44 2.67 -6.00
CA GLN A 162 -0.21 3.33 -7.12
C GLN A 162 -0.32 2.43 -8.36
N ASN A 163 0.74 1.68 -8.70
CA ASN A 163 0.71 0.76 -9.84
C ASN A 163 -0.23 -0.42 -9.59
N VAL A 164 -0.17 -1.05 -8.42
CA VAL A 164 -1.01 -2.21 -8.08
C VAL A 164 -2.51 -1.84 -8.04
N THR A 165 -2.84 -0.62 -7.58
CA THR A 165 -4.24 -0.18 -7.46
C THR A 165 -4.82 0.40 -8.74
N ASN A 166 -4.01 0.93 -9.66
CA ASN A 166 -4.50 1.53 -10.91
C ASN A 166 -4.33 0.68 -12.16
N GLU A 167 -3.33 -0.19 -12.26
CA GLU A 167 -3.15 -0.96 -13.49
C GLU A 167 -4.27 -2.00 -13.65
N PRO A 168 -4.94 -2.08 -14.82
CA PRO A 168 -5.94 -3.10 -15.07
C PRO A 168 -5.28 -4.48 -15.17
N VAL A 169 -5.84 -5.51 -14.50
CA VAL A 169 -5.51 -6.90 -14.89
C VAL A 169 -6.20 -7.09 -16.23
N ASN A 170 -5.39 -7.20 -17.29
CA ASN A 170 -5.89 -7.69 -18.57
C ASN A 170 -6.38 -9.13 -18.36
N CYS A 171 -7.70 -9.28 -18.22
CA CYS A 171 -8.34 -10.58 -18.24
C CYS A 171 -8.38 -11.01 -19.71
N ASP A 172 -7.28 -11.59 -20.19
CA ASP A 172 -7.30 -12.32 -21.46
C ASP A 172 -8.24 -13.52 -21.30
N TYR A 173 -9.51 -13.31 -21.64
CA TYR A 173 -10.43 -14.41 -21.79
C TYR A 173 -9.85 -15.35 -22.85
N LYS A 174 -9.41 -16.53 -22.41
CA LYS A 174 -9.09 -17.63 -23.31
C LYS A 174 -10.38 -18.01 -24.03
N ASP A 175 -10.56 -17.48 -25.25
CA ASP A 175 -11.63 -17.76 -26.21
C ASP A 175 -12.92 -18.33 -25.59
N ILE A 176 -13.87 -17.48 -25.23
CA ILE A 176 -15.24 -17.94 -24.98
C ILE A 176 -15.80 -18.35 -26.35
N TRP A 177 -15.89 -19.66 -26.59
CA TRP A 177 -16.55 -20.23 -27.76
C TRP A 177 -18.04 -19.86 -27.72
N TYR A 178 -18.52 -19.13 -28.73
CA TYR A 178 -19.96 -19.00 -29.03
C TYR A 178 -20.48 -20.24 -29.75
#